data_AF-A0A5N9HCM4-F1
#
_entry.id   AF-A0A5N9HCM4-F1
#
_cell.length_a   1.000
_cell.length_b   1.000
_cell.length_c   1.000
_cell.angle_alpha   90.00
_cell.angle_beta   90.00
_cell.angle_gamma   90.00
#
_symmetry.space_group_name_H-M   'P 1'
#
loop_
_entity.id
_entity.type
_entity.pdbx_description
1 polymer ?
#
loop_
_entity_poly.entity_id
_entity_poly.type
_entity_poly.pdbx_seq_one_letter_code
_entity_poly.pdbx_strand_id
1 'polypeptide(L)'
;TGRVVICFFGDGASNQGTFHESLNMASLWKLPIIFFVENNRYAQWTSVTRSTSVESIATRGIAYNIPGVTVDGMDVNAVYDVTAEAVKLARSGGGPTLIEAETYRLTGHSKSDVKTMMYRPEEEEQVWYQRDPIHLLRDRILENKFADDVKLDGIDNDVRHIIEEATRQALDSPIEDLNLAFTGVYADRGA
;
A
#
# COMPACT_ATOMS: atom_id res chain seq x y z
N THR A 1 -20.90 2.74 -13.94
CA THR A 1 -20.58 1.44 -13.30
C THR A 1 -20.45 1.52 -11.78
N GLY A 2 -20.46 2.70 -11.13
CA GLY A 2 -20.34 2.81 -9.66
C GLY A 2 -19.00 2.32 -9.09
N ARG A 3 -18.02 2.05 -9.97
CA ARG A 3 -16.69 1.55 -9.63
C ARG A 3 -15.79 2.71 -9.22
N VAL A 4 -14.87 2.43 -8.31
CA VAL A 4 -13.80 3.32 -7.85
C VAL A 4 -12.48 2.62 -8.10
N VAL A 5 -11.47 3.38 -8.51
CA VAL A 5 -10.09 2.89 -8.61
C VAL A 5 -9.32 3.34 -7.37
N ILE A 6 -8.55 2.44 -6.77
CA ILE A 6 -7.54 2.81 -5.78
C ILE A 6 -6.17 2.53 -6.40
N CYS A 7 -5.32 3.54 -6.44
CA CYS A 7 -3.98 3.46 -6.99
C CYS A 7 -2.98 3.55 -5.85
N PHE A 8 -2.28 2.45 -5.56
CA PHE A 8 -1.30 2.34 -4.48
C PHE A 8 0.10 2.63 -4.98
N PHE A 9 0.87 3.39 -4.22
CA PHE A 9 2.27 3.69 -4.50
C PHE A 9 3.00 4.22 -3.27
N GLY A 10 4.33 4.12 -3.26
CA GLY A 10 5.15 4.60 -2.13
C GLY A 10 5.45 6.10 -2.15
N ASP A 11 6.06 6.58 -1.07
CA ASP A 11 6.54 7.95 -0.89
C ASP A 11 7.47 8.38 -2.04
N GLY A 12 8.40 7.53 -2.46
CA GLY A 12 9.31 7.84 -3.57
C GLY A 12 8.62 8.03 -4.93
N ALA A 13 7.56 7.25 -5.20
CA ALA A 13 6.80 7.37 -6.44
C ALA A 13 6.01 8.69 -6.51
N SER A 14 5.68 9.28 -5.37
CA SER A 14 5.02 10.59 -5.30
C SER A 14 5.88 11.74 -5.84
N ASN A 15 7.19 11.53 -6.04
CA ASN A 15 8.12 12.50 -6.61
C ASN A 15 8.28 12.37 -8.14
N GLN A 16 7.55 11.47 -8.79
CA GLN A 16 7.54 11.33 -10.25
C GLN A 16 6.64 12.40 -10.89
N GLY A 17 7.01 12.89 -12.08
CA GLY A 17 6.15 13.83 -12.84
C GLY A 17 4.76 13.26 -13.13
N THR A 18 4.68 11.95 -13.40
CA THR A 18 3.43 11.24 -13.67
C THR A 18 2.46 11.27 -12.49
N PHE A 19 2.93 11.35 -11.25
CA PHE A 19 2.08 11.55 -10.08
C PHE A 19 1.34 12.89 -10.21
N HIS A 20 2.08 13.97 -10.41
CA HIS A 20 1.55 15.32 -10.52
C HIS A 20 0.57 15.47 -11.71
N GLU A 21 0.93 14.93 -12.87
CA GLU A 21 0.07 14.91 -14.06
C GLU A 21 -1.23 14.15 -13.82
N SER A 22 -1.16 12.98 -13.18
CA SER A 22 -2.32 12.13 -12.90
C SER A 22 -3.30 12.79 -11.93
N LEU A 23 -2.80 13.42 -10.86
CA LEU A 23 -3.64 14.12 -9.89
C LEU A 23 -4.39 15.29 -10.54
N ASN A 24 -3.71 16.08 -11.35
CA ASN A 24 -4.32 17.20 -12.07
C ASN A 24 -5.43 16.73 -13.01
N MET A 25 -5.16 15.70 -13.82
CA MET A 25 -6.14 15.15 -14.78
C MET A 25 -7.34 14.53 -14.07
N ALA A 26 -7.11 13.77 -12.99
CA ALA A 26 -8.18 13.17 -12.20
C ALA A 26 -9.08 14.23 -11.55
N SER A 27 -8.49 15.33 -11.07
CA SER A 27 -9.23 16.46 -10.51
C SER A 27 -10.08 17.16 -11.56
N LEU A 28 -9.48 17.52 -12.71
CA LEU A 28 -10.15 18.20 -13.82
C LEU A 28 -11.39 17.43 -14.32
N TRP A 29 -11.27 16.11 -14.43
CA TRP A 29 -12.34 15.25 -14.93
C TRP A 29 -13.22 14.65 -13.84
N LYS A 30 -12.98 14.99 -12.57
CA LYS A 30 -13.67 14.43 -11.40
C LYS A 30 -13.71 12.90 -11.42
N LEU A 31 -12.57 12.28 -11.74
CA LEU A 31 -12.49 10.83 -11.83
C LEU A 31 -12.68 10.17 -10.44
N PRO A 32 -13.34 9.00 -10.36
CA PRO A 32 -13.52 8.26 -9.12
C PRO A 32 -12.25 7.47 -8.76
N ILE A 33 -11.17 8.19 -8.42
CA ILE A 33 -9.85 7.62 -8.12
C ILE A 33 -9.39 8.04 -6.73
N ILE A 34 -8.92 7.07 -5.94
CA ILE A 34 -8.21 7.30 -4.70
C ILE A 34 -6.74 7.05 -4.97
N PHE A 35 -5.92 8.07 -4.77
CA PHE A 35 -4.47 7.97 -4.79
C PHE A 35 -4.02 7.64 -3.37
N PHE A 36 -3.50 6.42 -3.16
CA PHE A 36 -3.18 5.90 -1.84
C PHE A 36 -1.66 5.78 -1.70
N VAL A 37 -1.06 6.67 -0.92
CA VAL A 37 0.37 6.71 -0.66
C VAL A 37 0.68 5.85 0.56
N GLU A 38 1.45 4.78 0.36
CA GLU A 38 2.02 3.98 1.43
C GLU A 38 3.37 4.59 1.83
N ASN A 39 3.32 5.62 2.68
CA ASN A 39 4.51 6.33 3.12
C ASN A 39 5.23 5.52 4.21
N ASN A 40 6.14 4.66 3.79
CA ASN A 40 6.97 3.84 4.67
C ASN A 40 8.27 4.53 5.12
N ARG A 41 8.36 5.86 4.92
CA ARG A 41 9.50 6.75 5.20
C ARG A 41 10.70 6.61 4.26
N TYR A 42 10.79 5.60 3.38
CA TYR A 42 11.97 5.37 2.55
C TYR A 42 11.69 4.88 1.11
N ALA A 43 12.14 5.67 0.14
CA ALA A 43 12.29 5.27 -1.25
C ALA A 43 13.60 4.48 -1.44
N GLN A 44 13.51 3.15 -1.37
CA GLN A 44 14.68 2.25 -1.25
C GLN A 44 15.51 2.60 0.00
N TRP A 45 16.54 3.44 -0.17
CA TRP A 45 17.47 3.91 0.86
C TRP A 45 17.33 5.42 1.15
N THR A 46 16.56 6.14 0.34
CA THR A 46 16.39 7.59 0.47
C THR A 46 15.22 7.89 1.40
N SER A 47 15.51 8.48 2.56
CA SER A 47 14.47 8.96 3.47
C SER A 47 13.56 9.99 2.78
N VAL A 48 12.26 9.93 3.09
CA VAL A 48 11.24 10.84 2.57
C VAL A 48 11.60 12.31 2.83
N THR A 49 12.19 12.63 3.99
CA THR A 49 12.59 13.99 4.36
C THR A 49 13.73 14.56 3.50
N ARG A 50 14.46 13.69 2.80
CA ARG A 50 15.54 14.08 1.88
C ARG A 50 15.07 14.27 0.44
N SER A 51 13.85 13.86 0.11
CA SER A 51 13.33 13.85 -1.26
C SER A 51 11.99 14.58 -1.42
N THR A 52 11.30 14.89 -0.31
CA THR A 52 9.99 15.53 -0.29
C THR A 52 10.07 16.83 0.51
N SER A 53 9.69 17.95 -0.12
CA SER A 53 9.78 19.29 0.48
C SER A 53 8.63 19.65 1.42
N VAL A 54 7.52 18.91 1.36
CA VAL A 54 6.39 19.05 2.28
C VAL A 54 6.50 18.01 3.38
N GLU A 55 6.03 18.35 4.57
CA GLU A 55 6.04 17.43 5.72
C GLU A 55 5.15 16.20 5.48
N SER A 56 4.00 16.42 4.85
CA SER A 56 3.05 15.39 4.47
C SER A 56 2.80 15.43 2.96
N ILE A 57 2.91 14.27 2.30
CA ILE A 57 2.60 14.11 0.88
C ILE A 57 1.12 14.45 0.60
N ALA A 58 0.22 14.18 1.55
CA ALA A 58 -1.20 14.56 1.44
C ALA A 58 -1.41 16.06 1.19
N THR A 59 -0.50 16.92 1.68
CA THR A 59 -0.54 18.38 1.46
C THR A 59 -0.49 18.74 -0.03
N ARG A 60 0.16 17.90 -0.87
CA ARG A 60 0.23 18.12 -2.33
C ARG A 60 -1.14 18.07 -3.00
N GLY A 61 -2.15 17.47 -2.37
CA GLY A 61 -3.53 17.47 -2.87
C GLY A 61 -4.09 18.89 -3.09
N ILE A 62 -3.68 19.85 -2.24
CA ILE A 62 -4.11 21.25 -2.34
C ILE A 62 -3.75 21.86 -3.71
N ALA A 63 -2.58 21.53 -4.25
CA ALA A 63 -2.11 22.07 -5.54
C ALA A 63 -3.00 21.64 -6.72
N TYR A 64 -3.78 20.58 -6.55
CA TYR A 64 -4.66 20.01 -7.58
C TYR A 64 -6.14 20.18 -7.25
N ASN A 65 -6.50 20.93 -6.20
CA ASN A 65 -7.88 21.06 -5.72
C ASN A 65 -8.52 19.68 -5.40
N ILE A 66 -7.75 18.78 -4.79
CA ILE A 66 -8.23 17.48 -4.31
C ILE A 66 -8.06 17.38 -2.79
N PRO A 67 -8.97 16.71 -2.07
CA PRO A 67 -8.78 16.44 -0.64
C PRO A 67 -7.51 15.62 -0.42
N GLY A 68 -6.68 16.07 0.50
CA GLY A 68 -5.51 15.36 1.00
C GLY A 68 -5.74 14.96 2.45
N VAL A 69 -5.58 13.68 2.79
CA VAL A 69 -5.76 13.16 4.16
C VAL A 69 -4.56 12.32 4.57
N THR A 70 -3.96 12.64 5.71
CA THR A 70 -2.97 11.78 6.35
C THR A 70 -3.68 10.87 7.34
N VAL A 71 -3.31 9.59 7.35
CA VAL A 71 -3.85 8.58 8.27
C VAL A 71 -2.70 7.78 8.86
N ASP A 72 -2.88 7.32 10.10
CA ASP A 72 -1.97 6.37 10.71
C ASP A 72 -2.08 5.02 9.98
N GLY A 73 -1.07 4.71 9.17
CA GLY A 73 -1.02 3.48 8.36
C GLY A 73 -0.78 2.22 9.18
N MET A 74 -0.47 2.34 10.48
CA MET A 74 -0.37 1.20 11.40
C MET A 74 -1.70 0.91 12.12
N ASP A 75 -2.75 1.72 11.91
CA ASP A 75 -4.09 1.50 12.46
C ASP A 75 -5.07 1.05 11.37
N VAL A 76 -5.38 -0.25 11.36
CA VAL A 76 -6.26 -0.88 10.37
C VAL A 76 -7.64 -0.23 10.30
N ASN A 77 -8.20 0.20 11.45
CA ASN A 77 -9.53 0.81 11.49
C ASN A 77 -9.48 2.24 10.95
N ALA A 78 -8.45 3.01 11.30
CA ALA A 78 -8.28 4.37 10.79
C ALA A 78 -8.13 4.37 9.26
N VAL A 79 -7.31 3.45 8.73
CA VAL A 79 -7.15 3.25 7.28
C VAL A 79 -8.47 2.88 6.62
N TYR A 80 -9.23 1.95 7.22
CA TYR A 80 -10.54 1.55 6.71
C TYR A 80 -11.52 2.74 6.65
N ASP A 81 -11.65 3.50 7.74
CA ASP A 81 -12.60 4.61 7.83
C ASP A 81 -12.29 5.72 6.82
N VAL A 82 -11.03 6.15 6.74
CA VAL A 82 -10.59 7.19 5.78
C VAL A 82 -10.79 6.73 4.35
N THR A 83 -10.44 5.47 4.05
CA THR A 83 -10.63 4.91 2.71
C THR A 83 -12.11 4.78 2.36
N ALA A 84 -12.96 4.36 3.31
CA ALA A 84 -14.39 4.22 3.10
C ALA A 84 -15.05 5.58 2.77
N GLU A 85 -14.65 6.66 3.46
CA GLU A 85 -15.12 8.01 3.15
C GLU A 85 -14.65 8.49 1.77
N ALA A 86 -13.38 8.26 1.41
CA ALA A 86 -12.88 8.58 0.08
C ALA A 86 -13.62 7.78 -1.02
N VAL A 87 -13.96 6.51 -0.77
CA VAL A 87 -14.77 5.69 -1.68
C VAL A 87 -16.17 6.27 -1.85
N LYS A 88 -16.81 6.71 -0.76
CA LYS A 88 -18.14 7.36 -0.82
C LYS A 88 -18.08 8.64 -1.67
N LEU A 89 -17.07 9.49 -1.46
CA LEU A 89 -16.87 10.72 -2.22
C LEU A 89 -16.64 10.44 -3.72
N ALA A 90 -15.75 9.50 -4.04
CA ALA A 90 -15.48 9.11 -5.41
C ALA A 90 -16.74 8.58 -6.12
N ARG A 91 -17.54 7.74 -5.44
CA ARG A 91 -18.79 7.19 -5.99
C ARG A 91 -19.88 8.24 -6.20
N SER A 92 -19.93 9.28 -5.37
CA SER A 92 -20.91 10.36 -5.49
C SER A 92 -20.54 11.42 -6.53
N GLY A 93 -19.40 11.27 -7.21
CA GLY A 93 -18.92 12.24 -8.21
C GLY A 93 -18.19 13.44 -7.59
N GLY A 94 -17.77 13.33 -6.34
CA GLY A 94 -16.96 14.33 -5.65
C GLY A 94 -15.52 14.44 -6.16
N GLY A 95 -15.11 13.55 -7.06
CA GLY A 95 -13.78 13.51 -7.65
C GLY A 95 -12.79 12.68 -6.84
N PRO A 96 -11.48 12.86 -7.09
CA PRO A 96 -10.45 12.04 -6.48
C PRO A 96 -10.11 12.45 -5.04
N THR A 97 -9.38 11.60 -4.33
CA THR A 97 -8.80 11.89 -3.00
C THR A 97 -7.36 11.40 -2.95
N LEU A 98 -6.48 12.15 -2.29
CA LEU A 98 -5.13 11.73 -1.95
C LEU A 98 -5.09 11.31 -0.48
N ILE A 99 -4.82 10.04 -0.21
CA ILE A 99 -4.63 9.51 1.14
C ILE A 99 -3.14 9.21 1.31
N GLU A 100 -2.54 9.67 2.39
CA GLU A 100 -1.20 9.29 2.84
C GLU A 100 -1.32 8.45 4.10
N ALA A 101 -1.04 7.16 3.98
CA ALA A 101 -0.92 6.26 5.12
C ALA A 101 0.53 6.29 5.61
N GLU A 102 0.76 6.88 6.78
CA GLU A 102 2.07 6.85 7.43
C GLU A 102 2.31 5.47 8.05
N THR A 103 3.22 4.71 7.46
CA THR A 103 3.51 3.33 7.85
C THR A 103 5.01 3.09 7.90
N TYR A 104 5.44 1.82 8.02
CA TYR A 104 6.84 1.46 8.04
C TYR A 104 7.12 0.13 7.36
N ARG A 105 8.23 0.08 6.60
CA ARG A 105 8.73 -1.17 6.03
C ARG A 105 9.63 -1.85 7.06
N LEU A 106 9.06 -2.78 7.83
CA LEU A 106 9.77 -3.50 8.90
C LEU A 106 11.00 -4.30 8.38
N THR A 107 10.98 -4.70 7.11
CA THR A 107 12.07 -5.45 6.47
C THR A 107 12.85 -4.61 5.44
N GLY A 108 13.88 -5.21 4.82
CA GLY A 108 14.68 -4.54 3.78
C GLY A 108 13.83 -4.18 2.56
N HIS A 109 14.35 -3.32 1.68
CA HIS A 109 13.64 -2.93 0.44
C HIS A 109 13.30 -4.13 -0.44
N SER A 110 14.17 -5.13 -0.47
CA SER A 110 13.99 -6.36 -1.21
C SER A 110 14.73 -7.51 -0.55
N LYS A 111 14.56 -8.73 -1.07
CA LYS A 111 15.35 -9.91 -0.68
C LYS A 111 16.87 -9.75 -0.88
N SER A 112 17.32 -8.73 -1.61
CA SER A 112 18.76 -8.44 -1.79
C SER A 112 19.27 -7.42 -0.77
N ASP A 113 18.38 -6.77 -0.03
CA ASP A 113 18.67 -5.69 0.93
C ASP A 113 18.77 -6.19 2.38
N VAL A 114 19.15 -7.47 2.56
CA VAL A 114 19.05 -8.20 3.84
C VAL A 114 20.19 -7.89 4.81
N LYS A 115 21.27 -7.26 4.35
CA LYS A 115 22.53 -7.21 5.12
C LYS A 115 22.86 -5.87 5.76
N THR A 116 22.27 -4.76 5.35
CA THR A 116 22.71 -3.45 5.81
C THR A 116 21.60 -2.41 5.75
N MET A 117 20.51 -2.55 6.52
CA MET A 117 19.56 -1.45 6.81
C MET A 117 20.22 -0.21 7.47
N MET A 118 21.55 -0.08 7.38
CA MET A 118 22.45 1.02 7.77
C MET A 118 22.02 2.41 7.28
N TYR A 119 21.03 2.50 6.39
CA TYR A 119 20.43 3.77 5.97
C TYR A 119 19.30 4.24 6.90
N ARG A 120 18.98 3.47 7.95
CA ARG A 120 17.95 3.75 8.96
C ARG A 120 18.53 3.60 10.37
N PRO A 121 18.16 4.49 11.32
CA PRO A 121 18.53 4.31 12.72
C PRO A 121 17.84 3.07 13.32
N GLU A 122 18.56 2.31 14.14
CA GLU A 122 17.99 1.13 14.81
C GLU A 122 16.87 1.52 15.77
N GLU A 123 17.00 2.66 16.46
CA GLU A 123 15.98 3.18 17.38
C GLU A 123 14.67 3.49 16.65
N GLU A 124 14.75 3.99 15.41
CA GLU A 124 13.58 4.22 14.58
C GLU A 124 12.88 2.89 14.25
N GLU A 125 13.65 1.88 13.80
CA GLU A 125 13.09 0.57 13.48
C GLU A 125 12.39 -0.06 14.70
N GLN A 126 13.00 -0.01 15.88
CA GLN A 126 12.42 -0.56 17.12
C GLN A 126 11.09 0.09 17.48
N VAL A 127 10.97 1.42 17.33
CA VAL A 127 9.70 2.12 17.58
C VAL A 127 8.60 1.61 16.65
N TRP A 128 8.90 1.40 15.36
CA TRP A 128 7.91 0.91 14.40
C TRP A 128 7.60 -0.59 14.56
N TYR A 129 8.57 -1.41 14.96
CA TYR A 129 8.33 -2.82 15.29
C TYR A 129 7.33 -3.01 16.43
N GLN A 130 7.35 -2.13 17.44
CA GLN A 130 6.37 -2.14 18.53
C GLN A 130 4.96 -1.74 18.08
N ARG A 131 4.83 -1.18 16.88
CA ARG A 131 3.57 -0.72 16.30
C ARG A 131 3.05 -1.65 15.20
N ASP A 132 3.54 -2.88 15.10
CA ASP A 132 3.10 -3.84 14.08
C ASP A 132 1.56 -3.92 14.03
N PRO A 133 0.91 -3.57 12.90
CA PRO A 133 -0.54 -3.48 12.80
C PRO A 133 -1.22 -4.83 13.04
N ILE A 134 -0.56 -5.96 12.80
CA ILE A 134 -1.11 -7.29 13.04
C ILE A 134 -1.25 -7.53 14.54
N HIS A 135 -0.20 -7.23 15.31
CA HIS A 135 -0.23 -7.36 16.77
C HIS A 135 -1.22 -6.37 17.40
N LEU A 136 -1.19 -5.10 16.97
CA LEU A 136 -2.13 -4.09 17.46
C LEU A 136 -3.59 -4.48 17.20
N LEU A 137 -3.89 -5.05 16.02
CA LEU A 137 -5.23 -5.52 15.71
C LEU A 137 -5.61 -6.75 16.54
N ARG A 138 -4.69 -7.71 16.71
CA ARG A 138 -4.90 -8.90 17.53
C ARG A 138 -5.25 -8.51 18.97
N ASP A 139 -4.47 -7.63 19.57
CA ASP A 139 -4.69 -7.14 20.94
C ASP A 139 -6.08 -6.50 21.06
N ARG A 140 -6.45 -5.62 20.13
CA ARG A 140 -7.79 -5.01 20.09
C ARG A 140 -8.91 -6.05 19.98
N ILE A 141 -8.75 -7.10 19.17
CA ILE A 141 -9.74 -8.16 19.02
C ILE A 141 -9.94 -8.91 20.35
N LEU A 142 -8.85 -9.25 21.03
CA LEU A 142 -8.87 -9.97 22.31
C LEU A 142 -9.47 -9.10 23.43
N GLU A 143 -9.05 -7.84 23.54
CA GLU A 143 -9.56 -6.88 24.51
C GLU A 143 -11.09 -6.68 24.37
N ASN A 144 -11.57 -6.58 23.13
CA ASN A 144 -13.00 -6.44 22.83
C ASN A 144 -13.77 -7.78 22.83
N LYS A 145 -13.08 -8.90 23.06
CA LYS A 145 -13.66 -10.26 23.10
C LYS A 145 -14.40 -10.63 21.82
N PHE A 146 -13.94 -10.14 20.66
CA PHE A 146 -14.48 -10.54 19.37
C PHE A 146 -14.02 -11.94 18.95
N ALA A 147 -12.87 -12.38 19.48
CA ALA A 147 -12.35 -13.74 19.37
C ALA A 147 -11.44 -14.05 20.57
N ASP A 148 -11.05 -15.32 20.74
CA ASP A 148 -10.03 -15.76 21.68
C ASP A 148 -8.74 -16.17 20.94
N ASP A 149 -7.67 -16.43 21.69
CA ASP A 149 -6.39 -16.85 21.11
C ASP A 149 -6.50 -18.13 20.29
N VAL A 150 -7.34 -19.09 20.72
CA VAL A 150 -7.55 -20.35 19.99
C VAL A 150 -8.07 -20.06 18.59
N LYS A 151 -9.03 -19.14 18.46
CA LYS A 151 -9.59 -18.76 17.17
C LYS A 151 -8.57 -18.02 16.30
N LEU A 152 -7.78 -17.12 16.87
CA LEU A 152 -6.80 -16.32 16.12
C LEU A 152 -5.60 -17.16 15.67
N ASP A 153 -5.09 -18.04 16.54
CA ASP A 153 -4.05 -19.00 16.18
C ASP A 153 -4.54 -19.99 15.12
N GLY A 154 -5.83 -20.35 15.18
CA GLY A 154 -6.48 -21.13 14.12
C GLY A 154 -6.39 -20.44 12.76
N ILE A 155 -6.66 -19.12 12.70
CA ILE A 155 -6.56 -18.34 11.45
C ILE A 155 -5.10 -18.29 10.96
N ASP A 156 -4.13 -18.09 11.85
CA ASP A 156 -2.71 -18.07 11.48
C ASP A 156 -2.26 -19.42 10.90
N ASN A 157 -2.75 -20.53 11.46
CA ASN A 157 -2.49 -21.87 10.95
C ASN A 157 -3.14 -22.12 9.59
N ASP A 158 -4.39 -21.68 9.40
CA ASP A 158 -5.09 -21.79 8.11
C ASP A 158 -4.34 -21.01 7.02
N VAL A 159 -3.91 -19.78 7.31
CA VAL A 159 -3.12 -18.96 6.38
C VAL A 159 -1.78 -19.63 6.06
N ARG A 160 -1.11 -20.23 7.04
CA ARG A 160 0.14 -20.98 6.81
C ARG A 160 -0.07 -22.14 5.84
N HIS A 161 -1.13 -22.92 6.02
CA HIS A 161 -1.45 -24.02 5.10
C HIS A 161 -1.76 -23.54 3.68
N ILE A 162 -2.48 -22.42 3.53
CA ILE A 162 -2.73 -21.81 2.22
C ILE A 162 -1.42 -21.43 1.52
N ILE A 163 -0.48 -20.81 2.26
CA ILE A 163 0.83 -20.39 1.72
C ILE A 163 1.67 -21.62 1.33
N GLU A 164 1.71 -22.65 2.17
CA GLU A 164 2.44 -23.89 1.89
C GLU A 164 1.91 -24.60 0.65
N GLU A 165 0.59 -24.69 0.50
CA GLU A 165 -0.06 -25.29 -0.66
C GLU A 165 0.22 -24.48 -1.93
N ALA A 166 0.05 -23.15 -1.90
CA ALA A 166 0.35 -22.29 -3.04
C ALA A 166 1.83 -22.38 -3.46
N THR A 167 2.74 -22.47 -2.49
CA THR A 167 4.18 -22.64 -2.73
C THR A 167 4.46 -23.99 -3.41
N ARG A 168 3.85 -25.07 -2.92
CA ARG A 168 4.00 -26.41 -3.50
C ARG A 168 3.50 -26.43 -4.94
N GLN A 169 2.31 -25.89 -5.19
CA GLN A 169 1.73 -25.78 -6.53
C GLN A 169 2.63 -24.99 -7.48
N ALA A 170 3.21 -23.88 -7.03
CA ALA A 170 4.12 -23.07 -7.84
C ALA A 170 5.43 -23.80 -8.17
N LEU A 171 5.99 -24.56 -7.22
CA LEU A 171 7.22 -25.34 -7.43
C LEU A 171 7.01 -26.59 -8.29
N ASP A 172 5.85 -27.23 -8.16
CA ASP A 172 5.48 -28.42 -8.93
C ASP A 172 4.93 -28.06 -10.33
N SER A 173 4.67 -26.78 -10.59
CA SER A 173 4.18 -26.33 -11.89
C SER A 173 5.22 -26.60 -12.99
N PRO A 174 4.80 -27.09 -14.16
CA PRO A 174 5.71 -27.33 -15.26
C PRO A 174 6.33 -26.01 -15.75
N ILE A 175 7.53 -26.09 -16.31
CA ILE A 175 8.11 -24.97 -17.05
C ILE A 175 7.21 -24.69 -18.25
N GLU A 176 6.79 -23.44 -18.39
CA GLU A 176 5.95 -22.98 -19.48
C GLU A 176 6.64 -23.09 -20.84
N ASP A 177 5.84 -23.28 -21.91
CA ASP A 177 6.36 -23.27 -23.29
C ASP A 177 6.99 -21.91 -23.59
N LEU A 178 8.22 -21.91 -24.12
CA LEU A 178 8.93 -20.70 -24.56
C LEU A 178 8.12 -19.86 -25.54
N ASN A 179 7.18 -20.46 -26.30
CA ASN A 179 6.29 -19.72 -27.19
C ASN A 179 5.40 -18.69 -26.46
N LEU A 180 5.10 -18.90 -25.16
CA LEU A 180 4.34 -17.94 -24.36
C LEU A 180 5.04 -16.57 -24.27
N ALA A 181 6.37 -16.53 -24.37
CA ALA A 181 7.14 -15.28 -24.37
C ALA A 181 6.78 -14.34 -25.53
N PHE A 182 6.14 -14.85 -26.60
CA PHE A 182 5.69 -14.07 -27.77
C PHE A 182 4.19 -13.77 -27.75
N THR A 183 3.46 -14.27 -26.73
CA THR A 183 2.02 -14.01 -26.58
C THR A 183 1.78 -12.78 -25.71
N GLY A 184 0.66 -12.08 -25.91
CA GLY A 184 0.32 -10.87 -25.15
C GLY A 184 1.05 -9.58 -25.57
N VAL A 185 1.93 -9.65 -26.59
CA VAL A 185 2.60 -8.46 -27.17
C VAL A 185 1.64 -7.65 -28.05
N TYR A 186 0.84 -8.35 -28.86
CA TYR A 186 -0.24 -7.79 -29.67
C TYR A 186 -1.50 -8.63 -29.50
N ALA A 187 -2.68 -8.02 -29.65
CA ALA A 187 -3.96 -8.73 -29.53
C ALA A 187 -4.05 -9.96 -30.45
N ASP A 188 -3.54 -9.83 -31.69
CA ASP A 188 -3.59 -10.89 -32.71
C ASP A 188 -2.21 -11.46 -33.07
N ARG A 189 -1.23 -11.41 -32.15
CA ARG A 189 0.17 -11.83 -32.39
C ARG A 189 0.90 -11.06 -33.51
N GLY A 190 0.41 -9.87 -33.88
CA GLY A 190 1.11 -8.92 -34.76
C GLY A 190 0.89 -9.14 -36.25
N ALA A 191 -0.26 -9.72 -36.64
CA ALA A 191 -0.71 -9.78 -38.03
C ALA A 191 -1.00 -8.39 -38.63
#